data_AF-A6V422-F1
#
_entry.id   AF-A6V422-F1
#
_cell.length_a   1.000
_cell.length_b   1.000
_cell.length_c   1.000
_cell.angle_alpha   90.00
_cell.angle_beta   90.00
_cell.angle_gamma   90.00
#
_symmetry.space_group_name_H-M   'P 1'
#
loop_
_entity.id
_entity.type
_entity.pdbx_description
1 polymer ?
#
loop_
_entity_poly.entity_id
_entity_poly.type
_entity_poly.pdbx_seq_one_letter_code
_entity_poly.pdbx_strand_id
1 'polypeptide(L)'
;MNKSPFLLLTLALLLAACGPDQLVSDLPSPDGRYHVELRKCPENGLLSRGEVIQVSLLVAGVSEKCSSALNALAQFDLRATADELQLEWLSNTEFRAWHPTFNPQYGPEISRQQGKAPVRMVFAPKR
;
A
#
# COMPACT_ATOMS: atom_id res chain seq x y z
N MET A 1 36.99 5.05 40.60
CA MET A 1 35.74 5.54 39.97
C MET A 1 35.87 5.35 38.47
N ASN A 2 35.47 4.19 37.95
CA ASN A 2 35.57 3.91 36.51
C ASN A 2 34.15 3.84 35.96
N LYS A 3 33.70 4.95 35.35
CA LYS A 3 32.40 5.04 34.69
C LYS A 3 32.53 4.36 33.33
N SER A 4 32.00 3.14 33.21
CA SER A 4 32.02 2.37 31.96
C SER A 4 30.98 2.95 30.99
N PRO A 5 31.37 3.51 29.83
CA PRO A 5 30.44 4.13 28.88
C PRO A 5 29.75 3.11 27.95
N PHE A 6 29.91 1.81 28.19
CA PHE A 6 29.48 0.75 27.27
C PHE A 6 27.97 0.46 27.26
N LEU A 7 27.21 0.99 28.22
CA LEU A 7 25.78 0.72 28.37
C LEU A 7 24.87 1.51 27.40
N LEU A 8 25.40 2.51 26.69
CA LEU A 8 24.61 3.35 25.77
C LEU A 8 24.60 2.84 24.32
N LEU A 9 25.53 1.94 23.93
CA LEU A 9 25.61 1.46 22.55
C LEU A 9 24.66 0.29 22.23
N THR A 10 24.18 -0.43 23.24
CA THR A 10 23.30 -1.60 23.04
C THR A 10 21.82 -1.24 22.88
N LEU A 11 21.40 -0.02 23.24
CA LEU A 11 20.01 0.40 23.15
C LEU A 11 19.61 0.86 21.72
N ALA A 12 20.59 1.16 20.85
CA ALA A 12 20.34 1.64 19.49
C ALA A 12 19.88 0.53 18.51
N LEU A 13 20.12 -0.75 18.83
CA LEU A 13 19.76 -1.89 17.96
C LEU A 13 18.32 -2.39 18.16
N LEU A 14 17.61 -1.92 19.19
CA LEU A 14 16.26 -2.39 19.53
C LEU A 14 15.13 -1.66 18.79
N LEU A 15 15.45 -0.70 17.91
CA LEU A 15 14.46 0.09 17.16
C LEU A 15 14.18 -0.43 15.74
N ALA A 16 14.80 -1.53 15.31
CA ALA A 16 14.57 -2.13 13.98
C ALA A 16 13.44 -3.16 13.96
N ALA A 17 12.37 -2.95 14.74
CA ALA A 17 11.19 -3.82 14.75
C ALA A 17 10.03 -3.22 13.93
N CYS A 18 10.31 -2.80 12.70
CA CYS A 18 9.30 -2.59 11.66
C CYS A 18 9.87 -3.20 10.38
N GLY A 19 9.18 -4.18 9.81
CA GLY A 19 9.56 -4.75 8.52
C GLY A 19 9.66 -3.65 7.46
N PRO A 20 10.56 -3.79 6.47
CA PRO A 20 10.76 -2.72 5.50
C PRO A 20 9.49 -2.50 4.67
N ASP A 21 9.19 -1.23 4.41
CA ASP A 21 8.32 -0.84 3.31
C ASP A 21 8.85 -1.47 2.01
N GLN A 22 8.11 -2.45 1.48
CA GLN A 22 8.55 -3.26 0.36
C GLN A 22 7.61 -3.12 -0.82
N LEU A 23 8.13 -2.59 -1.93
CA LEU A 23 7.46 -2.65 -3.23
C LEU A 23 7.44 -4.09 -3.75
N VAL A 24 6.24 -4.62 -3.97
CA VAL A 24 5.98 -5.98 -4.47
C VAL A 24 5.76 -5.95 -5.98
N SER A 25 5.01 -4.97 -6.47
CA SER A 25 4.67 -4.85 -7.88
C SER A 25 4.43 -3.39 -8.26
N ASP A 26 4.69 -3.08 -9.52
CA ASP A 26 4.42 -1.80 -10.15
C ASP A 26 3.78 -2.08 -11.52
N LEU A 27 2.52 -1.66 -11.69
CA LEU A 27 1.69 -1.94 -12.85
C LEU A 27 1.42 -0.66 -13.63
N PRO A 28 2.13 -0.41 -14.76
CA PRO A 28 1.91 0.78 -15.57
C PRO A 28 0.53 0.74 -16.25
N SER A 29 -0.09 1.91 -16.37
CA SER A 29 -1.27 2.10 -17.23
C SER A 29 -0.92 1.90 -18.71
N PRO A 30 -1.90 1.57 -19.58
CA PRO A 30 -1.62 1.29 -20.99
C PRO A 30 -0.99 2.47 -21.76
N ASP A 31 -1.26 3.72 -21.35
CA ASP A 31 -0.65 4.91 -21.94
C ASP A 31 0.56 5.45 -21.16
N GLY A 32 0.93 4.78 -20.07
CA GLY A 32 2.10 5.09 -19.26
C GLY A 32 2.00 6.36 -18.42
N ARG A 33 0.84 7.03 -18.33
CA ARG A 33 0.70 8.28 -17.53
C ARG A 33 0.49 8.03 -16.04
N TYR A 34 -0.01 6.85 -15.70
CA TYR A 34 -0.25 6.39 -14.34
C TYR A 34 0.37 5.03 -14.11
N HIS A 35 0.49 4.64 -12.85
CA HIS A 35 0.84 3.30 -12.45
C HIS A 35 0.19 2.94 -11.11
N VAL A 36 0.18 1.65 -10.79
CA VAL A 36 -0.29 1.14 -9.50
C VAL A 36 0.85 0.43 -8.81
N GLU A 37 1.24 0.95 -7.65
CA GLU A 37 2.18 0.30 -6.76
C GLU A 37 1.44 -0.62 -5.78
N LEU A 38 1.96 -1.82 -5.62
CA LEU A 38 1.56 -2.78 -4.60
C LEU A 38 2.70 -2.88 -3.58
N ARG A 39 2.45 -2.49 -2.33
CA ARG A 39 3.45 -2.50 -1.27
C ARG A 39 3.02 -3.40 -0.11
N LYS A 40 3.98 -4.10 0.47
CA LYS A 40 3.85 -4.71 1.79
C LYS A 40 4.32 -3.71 2.82
N CYS A 41 3.43 -3.39 3.75
CA CYS A 41 3.64 -2.41 4.77
C CYS A 41 3.63 -3.08 6.15
N PRO A 42 4.57 -2.71 7.04
CA PRO A 42 4.45 -3.10 8.44
C PRO A 42 3.18 -2.48 9.01
N GLU A 43 2.39 -3.25 9.74
CA GLU A 43 1.25 -2.71 10.46
C GLU A 43 1.74 -1.82 11.61
N ASN A 44 1.21 -0.59 11.70
CA ASN A 44 1.58 0.32 12.77
C ASN A 44 0.89 -0.09 14.07
N GLY A 45 1.65 -0.55 15.06
CA GLY A 45 1.14 -0.82 16.42
C GLY A 45 2.10 -1.60 17.29
N LEU A 46 2.15 -1.30 18.59
CA LEU A 46 2.99 -2.03 19.56
C LEU A 46 2.59 -3.51 19.76
N LEU A 47 1.38 -3.89 19.35
CA LEU A 47 0.76 -5.18 19.71
C LEU A 47 0.33 -6.05 18.51
N SER A 48 0.30 -5.50 17.30
CA SER A 48 -0.08 -6.22 16.07
C SER A 48 1.13 -6.33 15.14
N ARG A 49 1.80 -7.49 15.14
CA ARG A 49 2.78 -7.86 14.10
C ARG A 49 2.03 -8.38 12.88
N GLY A 50 1.40 -7.49 12.13
CA GLY A 50 0.77 -7.79 10.85
C GLY A 50 1.54 -7.18 9.67
N GLU A 51 1.35 -7.76 8.50
CA GLU A 51 1.66 -7.10 7.22
C GLU A 51 0.33 -6.65 6.59
N VAL A 52 0.31 -5.43 6.08
CA VAL A 52 -0.81 -4.90 5.30
C VAL A 52 -0.34 -4.72 3.87
N ILE A 53 -1.16 -5.10 2.90
CA ILE A 53 -0.90 -4.77 1.51
C ILE A 53 -1.53 -3.41 1.23
N GLN A 54 -0.72 -2.43 0.87
CA GLN A 54 -1.17 -1.12 0.42
C GLN A 54 -1.11 -1.07 -1.11
N VAL A 55 -2.20 -0.62 -1.73
CA VAL A 55 -2.28 -0.43 -3.18
C VAL A 55 -2.47 1.04 -3.46
N SER A 56 -1.52 1.66 -4.16
CA SER A 56 -1.53 3.09 -4.45
C SER A 56 -1.55 3.33 -5.95
N LEU A 57 -2.58 4.01 -6.44
CA LEU A 57 -2.67 4.48 -7.82
C LEU A 57 -2.08 5.88 -7.92
N LEU A 58 -1.09 6.05 -8.79
CA LEU A 58 -0.15 7.17 -8.78
C LEU A 58 0.08 7.71 -10.20
N VAL A 59 0.60 8.93 -10.28
CA VAL A 59 1.15 9.47 -11.53
C VAL A 59 2.46 8.77 -11.84
N ALA A 60 2.75 8.48 -13.11
CA ALA A 60 3.98 7.80 -13.50
C ALA A 60 5.23 8.52 -12.97
N GLY A 61 6.16 7.73 -12.41
CA GLY A 61 7.40 8.23 -11.81
C GLY A 61 7.25 8.78 -10.39
N VAL A 62 6.06 8.73 -9.80
CA VAL A 62 5.80 9.17 -8.42
C VAL A 62 5.50 7.96 -7.55
N SER A 63 6.27 7.76 -6.48
CA SER A 63 6.04 6.65 -5.54
C SER A 63 5.34 7.12 -4.26
N GLU A 64 4.80 6.18 -3.50
CA GLU A 64 4.14 6.44 -2.21
C GLU A 64 4.73 5.58 -1.11
N LYS A 65 4.96 6.15 0.08
CA LYS A 65 5.44 5.37 1.24
C LYS A 65 4.31 4.61 1.92
N CYS A 66 4.64 3.52 2.59
CA CYS A 66 3.71 2.83 3.47
C CYS A 66 3.08 3.80 4.48
N SER A 67 1.77 3.65 4.71
CA SER A 67 0.99 4.52 5.61
C SER A 67 0.95 6.00 5.22
N SER A 68 1.35 6.34 4.00
CA SER A 68 1.19 7.67 3.40
C SER A 68 0.16 7.60 2.27
N ALA A 69 -0.42 8.75 1.93
CA ALA A 69 -1.37 8.92 0.82
C ALA A 69 -1.28 10.35 0.26
N LEU A 70 -0.10 10.97 0.33
CA LEU A 70 0.14 12.34 -0.11
C LEU A 70 0.10 12.46 -1.64
N ASN A 71 0.64 11.46 -2.32
CA ASN A 71 0.77 11.43 -3.78
C ASN A 71 -0.31 10.57 -4.44
N ALA A 72 -0.89 9.62 -3.70
CA ALA A 72 -1.86 8.67 -4.24
C ALA A 72 -3.13 9.37 -4.74
N LEU A 73 -3.48 9.13 -6.00
CA LEU A 73 -4.74 9.54 -6.62
C LEU A 73 -5.91 8.69 -6.10
N ALA A 74 -5.63 7.42 -5.83
CA ALA A 74 -6.48 6.51 -5.07
C ALA A 74 -5.61 5.52 -4.31
N GLN A 75 -6.09 5.03 -3.17
CA GLN A 75 -5.38 4.08 -2.34
C GLN A 75 -6.34 3.20 -1.56
N PHE A 76 -5.96 1.95 -1.30
CA PHE A 76 -6.61 1.10 -0.32
C PHE A 76 -5.65 0.15 0.37
N ASP A 77 -6.10 -0.38 1.50
CA ASP A 77 -5.38 -1.39 2.26
C ASP A 77 -6.12 -2.74 2.20
N LEU A 78 -5.36 -3.82 2.14
CA LEU A 78 -5.82 -5.21 2.22
C LEU A 78 -5.13 -5.89 3.41
N ARG A 79 -5.95 -6.32 4.37
CA ARG A 79 -5.55 -7.10 5.56
C ARG A 79 -5.72 -8.60 5.33
N ALA A 80 -5.20 -9.09 4.21
CA ALA A 80 -5.20 -10.49 3.80
C ALA A 80 -4.05 -10.73 2.82
N THR A 81 -3.90 -11.97 2.34
CA THR A 81 -2.86 -12.34 1.37
C THR A 81 -3.11 -11.71 0.00
N ALA A 82 -2.03 -11.44 -0.76
CA ALA A 82 -2.12 -10.88 -2.12
C ALA A 82 -2.63 -11.89 -3.16
N ASP A 83 -2.63 -13.19 -2.84
CA ASP A 83 -2.79 -14.27 -3.82
C ASP A 83 -4.14 -14.22 -4.55
N GLU A 84 -5.19 -13.73 -3.89
CA GLU A 84 -6.53 -13.57 -4.47
C GLU A 84 -6.82 -12.13 -4.92
N LEU A 85 -5.83 -11.23 -4.80
CA LEU A 85 -5.97 -9.82 -5.18
C LEU A 85 -5.91 -9.69 -6.70
N GLN A 86 -7.05 -9.32 -7.28
CA GLN A 86 -7.20 -9.08 -8.70
C GLN A 86 -6.94 -7.61 -9.00
N LEU A 87 -5.93 -7.34 -9.82
CA LEU A 87 -5.54 -5.99 -10.26
C LEU A 87 -5.55 -5.93 -11.78
N GLU A 88 -6.20 -4.94 -12.38
CA GLU A 88 -6.25 -4.79 -13.84
C GLU A 88 -6.57 -3.36 -14.29
N TRP A 89 -5.85 -2.87 -15.29
CA TRP A 89 -6.24 -1.69 -16.03
C TRP A 89 -7.36 -2.04 -17.02
N LEU A 90 -8.53 -1.42 -16.86
CA LEU A 90 -9.66 -1.55 -17.80
C LEU A 90 -9.56 -0.56 -18.95
N SER A 91 -8.90 0.57 -18.72
CA SER A 91 -8.59 1.60 -19.71
C SER A 91 -7.40 2.44 -19.25
N ASN A 92 -7.07 3.50 -19.99
CA ASN A 92 -6.06 4.48 -19.60
C ASN A 92 -6.40 5.24 -18.30
N THR A 93 -7.67 5.28 -17.90
CA THR A 93 -8.16 6.08 -16.78
C THR A 93 -9.05 5.29 -15.82
N GLU A 94 -9.11 3.96 -15.98
CA GLU A 94 -9.90 3.11 -15.09
C GLU A 94 -9.11 1.87 -14.69
N PHE A 95 -8.95 1.70 -13.38
CA PHE A 95 -8.26 0.57 -12.77
C PHE A 95 -9.22 -0.20 -11.88
N ARG A 96 -9.29 -1.52 -12.06
CA ARG A 96 -10.11 -2.42 -11.26
C ARG A 96 -9.25 -3.13 -10.23
N ALA A 97 -9.73 -3.14 -9.00
CA ALA A 97 -9.17 -3.92 -7.90
C ALA A 97 -10.27 -4.80 -7.28
N TRP A 98 -9.95 -6.04 -6.90
CA TRP A 98 -10.90 -6.88 -6.16
C TRP A 98 -10.22 -7.94 -5.33
N HIS A 99 -10.80 -8.25 -4.18
CA HIS A 99 -10.42 -9.36 -3.33
C HIS A 99 -11.70 -9.95 -2.70
N PRO A 100 -11.80 -11.27 -2.46
CA PRO A 100 -12.98 -11.88 -1.84
C PRO A 100 -13.40 -11.30 -0.49
N THR A 101 -12.48 -10.68 0.24
CA THR A 101 -12.76 -10.01 1.53
C THR A 101 -13.36 -8.61 1.39
N PHE A 102 -13.40 -8.04 0.18
CA PHE A 102 -14.01 -6.73 -0.03
C PHE A 102 -15.52 -6.82 0.08
N ASN A 103 -16.15 -5.76 0.60
CA ASN A 103 -17.59 -5.66 0.56
C ASN A 103 -18.04 -5.40 -0.88
N PRO A 104 -18.98 -6.18 -1.45
CA PRO A 104 -19.46 -5.97 -2.81
C PRO A 104 -20.12 -4.61 -3.08
N GLN A 105 -20.58 -3.91 -2.05
CA GLN A 105 -21.26 -2.62 -2.18
C GLN A 105 -20.29 -1.44 -2.13
N TYR A 106 -19.20 -1.53 -1.35
CA TYR A 106 -18.33 -0.38 -1.08
C TYR A 106 -16.82 -0.67 -1.13
N GLY A 107 -16.39 -1.90 -1.41
CA GLY A 107 -14.99 -2.27 -1.55
C GLY A 107 -14.28 -2.58 -0.22
N PRO A 108 -12.96 -2.34 -0.12
CA PRO A 108 -12.18 -2.58 1.10
C PRO A 108 -12.60 -1.63 2.23
N GLU A 109 -12.31 -2.04 3.47
CA GLU A 109 -12.59 -1.25 4.68
C GLU A 109 -11.87 0.10 4.68
N ILE A 110 -10.62 0.12 4.20
CA ILE A 110 -9.82 1.34 4.11
C ILE A 110 -9.58 1.62 2.63
N SER A 111 -10.28 2.62 2.11
CA SER A 111 -10.01 3.18 0.79
C SER A 111 -10.12 4.69 0.79
N ARG A 112 -9.40 5.31 -0.14
CA ARG A 112 -9.43 6.75 -0.41
C ARG A 112 -9.32 6.97 -1.90
N GLN A 113 -10.06 7.94 -2.40
CA GLN A 113 -9.93 8.40 -3.77
C GLN A 113 -10.02 9.92 -3.79
N GLN A 114 -9.09 10.56 -4.49
CA GLN A 114 -9.15 12.01 -4.70
C GLN A 114 -10.36 12.35 -5.58
N GLY A 115 -11.24 13.22 -5.10
CA GLY A 115 -12.52 13.51 -5.76
C GLY A 115 -12.42 14.14 -7.16
N LYS A 116 -11.25 14.68 -7.55
CA LYS A 116 -10.99 15.24 -8.89
C LYS A 116 -9.90 14.48 -9.66
N ALA A 117 -9.57 13.25 -9.25
CA ALA A 117 -8.57 12.46 -9.96
C ALA A 117 -9.05 12.17 -11.40
N PRO A 118 -8.18 12.33 -12.42
CA PRO A 118 -8.50 12.03 -13.82
C PRO A 118 -8.57 10.52 -14.11
N VAL A 119 -8.30 9.70 -13.10
CA VAL A 119 -8.24 8.24 -13.14
C VAL A 119 -9.02 7.69 -11.94
N ARG A 120 -9.76 6.60 -12.17
CA ARG A 120 -10.70 6.03 -11.21
C ARG A 120 -10.29 4.62 -10.83
N MET A 121 -10.36 4.34 -9.53
CA MET A 121 -10.26 2.99 -9.01
C MET A 121 -11.67 2.42 -8.79
N VAL A 122 -11.89 1.18 -9.22
CA VAL A 122 -13.18 0.50 -9.15
C VAL A 122 -13.02 -0.81 -8.42
N PHE A 123 -13.86 -1.04 -7.41
CA PHE A 123 -13.88 -2.30 -6.66
C PHE A 123 -14.93 -3.24 -7.20
N ALA A 124 -14.54 -4.20 -8.05
CA ALA A 124 -15.46 -5.17 -8.63
C ALA A 124 -14.74 -6.46 -9.06
N PRO A 125 -15.34 -7.65 -8.89
CA PRO A 125 -14.76 -8.90 -9.37
C PRO A 125 -14.60 -8.90 -10.89
N LYS A 126 -13.64 -9.69 -11.38
CA LYS A 126 -13.62 -10.09 -12.80
C LYS A 126 -14.94 -10.76 -13.16
N ARG A 127 -15.47 -10.39 -14.33
CA ARG A 127 -16.62 -11.07 -14.94
C ARG A 127 -16.18 -12.34 -15.64
#